data_AF-A0A839GXC0-F1
#
_entry.id   AF-A0A839GXC0-F1
#
_cell.length_a   1.000
_cell.length_b   1.000
_cell.length_c   1.000
_cell.angle_alpha   90.00
_cell.angle_beta   90.00
_cell.angle_gamma   90.00
#
_symmetry.space_group_name_H-M   'P 1'
#
loop_
_entity.id
_entity.type
_entity.pdbx_description
1 polymer ?
#
loop_
_entity_poly.entity_id
_entity_poly.type
_entity_poly.pdbx_seq_one_letter_code
_entity_poly.pdbx_strand_id
1 'polypeptide(L)'
;MCTNLEKNIATALAIWEKMTITSDPMFGMVMENKEICLELINRALPHLKAQKVVQLVTQKDINVVAARRVRYDIYVQDEQGNIIVIEMQVADKQNLPDRLRYYQEQVDHSLLLPGKNYQDLRKHPTYIIMFCDFDYYGRGWARYTFENTCLRDHNLKLNDQRTVVVFNALAKEFKKDEEPIKNFLALMRNQVDNKSKFITRIQDEIARVKQDPERRRGFMKFELELMDARNAGLKEGMEKGEAKGIYALIHTLRDLDVDETIIKQKVMSNFNLSDTEAIKYLKN
;
A
#
# COMPACT_ATOMS: atom_id res chain seq x y z
N MET A 1 7.83 32.27 4.14
CA MET A 1 8.38 30.89 4.21
C MET A 1 8.06 30.18 5.52
N CYS A 2 8.15 30.81 6.72
CA CYS A 2 7.82 30.15 8.00
C CYS A 2 6.39 29.60 8.13
N THR A 3 5.38 30.27 7.57
CA THR A 3 3.96 29.89 7.73
C THR A 3 3.60 28.54 7.11
N ASN A 4 4.34 28.09 6.09
CA ASN A 4 4.07 26.82 5.42
C ASN A 4 4.65 25.62 6.20
N LEU A 5 5.79 25.82 6.86
CA LEU A 5 6.43 24.77 7.67
C LEU A 5 5.62 24.46 8.94
N GLU A 6 5.18 25.48 9.68
CA GLU A 6 4.34 25.31 10.87
C GLU A 6 3.02 24.59 10.54
N LYS A 7 2.40 24.98 9.41
CA LYS A 7 1.19 24.31 8.91
C LYS A 7 1.46 22.85 8.51
N ASN A 8 2.56 22.56 7.82
CA ASN A 8 2.92 21.20 7.45
C ASN A 8 3.21 20.33 8.69
N ILE A 9 3.91 20.88 9.69
CA ILE A 9 4.15 20.20 10.97
C ILE A 9 2.82 19.91 11.67
N ALA A 10 1.92 20.89 11.79
CA ALA A 10 0.61 20.68 12.40
C ALA A 10 -0.21 19.62 11.65
N THR A 11 -0.13 19.60 10.32
CA THR A 11 -0.80 18.60 9.48
C THR A 11 -0.25 17.21 9.71
N ALA A 12 1.08 17.04 9.68
CA ALA A 12 1.72 15.75 9.93
C ALA A 12 1.43 15.24 11.36
N LEU A 13 1.40 16.12 12.37
CA LEU A 13 0.97 15.75 13.72
C LEU A 13 -0.48 15.28 13.76
N ALA A 14 -1.39 15.97 13.08
CA ALA A 14 -2.79 15.56 13.03
C ALA A 14 -2.97 14.20 12.34
N ILE A 15 -2.15 13.88 11.33
CA ILE A 15 -2.13 12.56 10.70
C ILE A 15 -1.65 11.51 11.71
N TRP A 16 -0.53 11.75 12.41
CA TRP A 16 0.01 10.85 13.43
C TRP A 16 -1.01 10.47 14.49
N GLU A 17 -1.70 11.47 15.05
CA GLU A 17 -2.71 11.26 16.10
C GLU A 17 -3.92 10.46 15.61
N LYS A 18 -4.33 10.66 14.35
CA LYS A 18 -5.48 9.97 13.75
C LYS A 18 -5.17 8.58 13.21
N MET A 19 -3.90 8.19 13.10
CA MET A 19 -3.54 6.86 12.61
C MET A 19 -4.17 5.76 13.46
N THR A 20 -4.66 4.74 12.78
CA THR A 20 -5.25 3.52 13.35
C THR A 20 -4.49 2.31 12.83
N ILE A 21 -4.92 1.10 13.19
CA ILE A 21 -4.28 -0.14 12.72
C ILE A 21 -4.29 -0.29 11.19
N THR A 22 -5.18 0.39 10.48
CA THR A 22 -5.28 0.31 9.01
C THR A 22 -4.36 1.30 8.29
N SER A 23 -3.69 2.20 9.01
CA SER A 23 -2.70 3.10 8.42
C SER A 23 -1.38 2.34 8.18
N ASP A 24 -0.88 2.30 6.94
CA ASP A 24 0.31 1.50 6.58
C ASP A 24 1.50 1.67 7.55
N PRO A 25 1.90 2.90 7.97
CA PRO A 25 3.01 3.06 8.91
C PRO A 25 2.70 2.46 10.29
N MET A 26 1.47 2.63 10.77
CA MET A 26 1.04 2.11 12.07
C MET A 26 0.94 0.58 12.05
N PHE A 27 0.41 0.01 10.97
CA PHE A 27 0.33 -1.45 10.80
C PHE A 27 1.73 -2.07 10.86
N GLY A 28 2.68 -1.54 10.09
CA GLY A 28 4.08 -1.95 10.13
C GLY A 28 4.66 -1.90 11.55
N MET A 29 4.56 -0.73 12.20
CA MET A 29 5.11 -0.49 13.54
C MET A 29 4.52 -1.40 14.62
N VAL A 30 3.22 -1.72 14.57
CA VAL A 30 2.57 -2.62 15.52
C VAL A 30 2.99 -4.07 15.29
N MET A 31 3.09 -4.48 14.02
CA MET A 31 3.45 -5.86 13.65
C MET A 31 4.93 -6.20 13.91
N GLU A 32 5.79 -5.20 14.17
CA GLU A 32 7.14 -5.46 14.71
C GLU A 32 7.09 -6.22 16.05
N ASN A 33 5.99 -6.10 16.80
CA ASN A 33 5.73 -6.96 17.94
C ASN A 33 5.40 -8.38 17.44
N LYS A 34 6.39 -9.27 17.52
CA LYS A 34 6.31 -10.66 17.04
C LYS A 34 5.16 -11.46 17.65
N GLU A 35 4.77 -11.19 18.89
CA GLU A 35 3.65 -11.89 19.53
C GLU A 35 2.31 -11.51 18.90
N ILE A 36 2.10 -10.20 18.66
CA ILE A 36 0.90 -9.69 17.99
C ILE A 36 0.86 -10.22 16.56
N CYS A 37 1.99 -10.16 15.84
CA CYS A 37 2.07 -10.65 14.46
C CYS A 37 1.78 -12.16 14.36
N LEU A 38 2.40 -12.97 15.24
CA LEU A 38 2.18 -14.42 15.28
C LEU A 38 0.72 -14.76 15.58
N GLU A 39 0.10 -14.06 16.54
CA GLU A 39 -1.31 -14.28 16.86
C GLU A 39 -2.22 -13.88 15.70
N LEU A 40 -1.93 -12.76 15.00
CA LEU A 40 -2.69 -12.37 13.81
C LEU A 40 -2.63 -13.45 12.73
N ILE A 41 -1.44 -14.01 12.46
CA ILE A 41 -1.24 -15.10 11.49
C ILE A 41 -2.09 -16.32 11.88
N ASN A 42 -2.04 -16.75 13.14
CA ASN A 42 -2.81 -17.90 13.59
C ASN A 42 -4.33 -17.66 13.64
N ARG A 43 -4.78 -16.41 13.83
CA ARG A 43 -6.20 -16.07 13.71
C ARG A 43 -6.66 -16.05 12.26
N ALA A 44 -5.82 -15.58 11.35
CA ALA A 44 -6.10 -15.54 9.91
C ALA A 44 -6.07 -16.96 9.29
N LEU A 45 -5.11 -17.78 9.70
CA LEU A 45 -4.86 -19.13 9.19
C LEU A 45 -4.75 -20.14 10.36
N PRO A 46 -5.86 -20.53 11.00
CA PRO A 46 -5.83 -21.40 12.18
C PRO A 46 -5.21 -22.78 11.97
N HIS A 47 -5.09 -23.23 10.72
CA HIS A 47 -4.47 -24.50 10.36
C HIS A 47 -2.93 -24.46 10.43
N LEU A 48 -2.30 -23.28 10.31
CA LEU A 48 -0.84 -23.15 10.37
C LEU A 48 -0.28 -23.47 11.75
N LYS A 49 -1.00 -23.05 12.81
CA LYS A 49 -0.59 -23.25 14.21
C LYS A 49 0.87 -22.85 14.47
N ALA A 50 1.33 -21.79 13.81
CA ALA A 50 2.70 -21.29 13.91
C ALA A 50 3.03 -20.98 15.37
N GLN A 51 4.16 -21.49 15.85
CA GLN A 51 4.60 -21.30 17.23
C GLN A 51 5.61 -20.18 17.38
N LYS A 52 6.33 -19.84 16.31
CA LYS A 52 7.43 -18.89 16.37
C LYS A 52 7.69 -18.21 15.03
N VAL A 53 7.88 -16.90 15.10
CA VAL A 53 8.41 -16.13 13.96
C VAL A 53 9.93 -16.22 13.93
N VAL A 54 10.47 -16.87 12.89
CA VAL A 54 11.92 -16.99 12.64
C VAL A 54 12.45 -15.70 12.02
N GLN A 55 11.75 -15.18 11.01
CA GLN A 55 12.09 -13.93 10.35
C GLN A 55 10.86 -13.03 10.31
N LEU A 56 11.05 -11.76 10.66
CA LEU A 56 10.05 -10.71 10.49
C LEU A 56 10.74 -9.50 9.87
N VAL A 57 10.22 -9.03 8.74
CA VAL A 57 10.68 -7.80 8.11
C VAL A 57 9.44 -6.97 7.78
N THR A 58 9.39 -5.76 8.35
CA THR A 58 8.39 -4.76 8.00
C THR A 58 8.94 -3.90 6.87
N GLN A 59 8.08 -3.44 5.96
CA GLN A 59 8.48 -2.64 4.80
C GLN A 59 9.62 -3.28 3.98
N LYS A 60 9.53 -4.61 3.77
CA LYS A 60 10.59 -5.36 3.08
C LYS A 60 10.64 -4.99 1.62
N ASP A 61 11.72 -4.35 1.21
CA ASP A 61 12.01 -4.07 -0.19
C ASP A 61 12.60 -5.30 -0.88
N ILE A 62 11.91 -5.80 -1.90
CA ILE A 62 12.47 -6.79 -2.81
C ILE A 62 12.94 -6.06 -4.07
N ASN A 63 14.26 -6.03 -4.24
CA ASN A 63 14.90 -5.49 -5.41
C ASN A 63 15.39 -6.63 -6.30
N VAL A 64 14.65 -6.90 -7.37
CA VAL A 64 15.16 -7.70 -8.50
C VAL A 64 15.62 -6.69 -9.54
N VAL A 65 16.90 -6.75 -9.91
CA VAL A 65 17.49 -5.85 -10.91
C VAL A 65 16.63 -5.89 -12.18
N ALA A 66 16.15 -4.73 -12.63
CA ALA A 66 15.23 -4.51 -13.77
C ALA A 66 13.73 -4.83 -13.57
N ALA A 67 13.26 -5.14 -12.35
CA ALA A 67 11.83 -5.34 -12.05
C ALA A 67 11.21 -4.20 -11.22
N ARG A 68 9.87 -4.12 -11.20
CA ARG A 68 9.14 -3.15 -10.36
C ARG A 68 9.37 -3.48 -8.88
N ARG A 69 9.92 -2.55 -8.11
CA ARG A 69 10.12 -2.73 -6.67
C ARG A 69 8.80 -3.06 -5.96
N VAL A 70 8.79 -4.14 -5.19
CA VAL A 70 7.70 -4.46 -4.25
C VAL A 70 8.21 -4.20 -2.85
N ARG A 71 7.39 -3.51 -2.07
CA ARG A 71 7.60 -3.31 -0.65
C ARG A 71 6.44 -4.00 0.06
N TYR A 72 6.73 -5.10 0.74
CA TYR A 72 5.71 -5.75 1.56
C TYR A 72 5.51 -4.98 2.85
N ASP A 73 4.27 -4.83 3.28
CA ASP A 73 3.98 -4.27 4.60
C ASP A 73 4.63 -5.16 5.66
N ILE A 74 4.34 -6.47 5.62
CA ILE A 74 4.90 -7.48 6.52
C ILE A 74 5.32 -8.72 5.74
N TYR A 75 6.57 -9.13 5.93
CA TYR A 75 7.10 -10.41 5.48
C TYR A 75 7.51 -11.24 6.69
N VAL A 76 6.96 -12.45 6.81
CA VAL A 76 7.23 -13.37 7.91
C VAL A 76 7.68 -14.73 7.36
N GLN A 77 8.64 -15.33 8.06
CA GLN A 77 8.92 -16.75 7.98
C GLN A 77 8.68 -17.37 9.36
N ASP A 78 7.89 -18.43 9.43
CA ASP A 78 7.65 -19.18 10.68
C ASP A 78 8.67 -20.32 10.87
N GLU A 79 8.54 -21.07 11.97
CA GLU A 79 9.44 -22.18 12.30
C GLU A 79 9.32 -23.39 11.37
N GLN A 80 8.21 -23.51 10.63
CA GLN A 80 7.94 -24.61 9.71
C GLN A 80 8.43 -24.28 8.29
N GLY A 81 8.94 -23.07 8.08
CA GLY A 81 9.45 -22.60 6.80
C GLY A 81 8.41 -21.89 5.94
N ASN A 82 7.16 -21.76 6.42
CA ASN A 82 6.11 -21.05 5.70
C ASN A 82 6.49 -19.58 5.54
N ILE A 83 6.24 -19.03 4.36
CA ILE A 83 6.39 -17.61 4.08
C ILE A 83 5.01 -16.97 4.10
N ILE A 84 4.81 -16.01 4.99
CA ILE A 84 3.56 -15.27 5.11
C ILE A 84 3.82 -13.80 4.79
N VAL A 85 3.17 -13.30 3.75
CA VAL A 85 3.12 -11.88 3.40
C VAL A 85 1.78 -11.34 3.84
N ILE A 86 1.76 -10.25 4.60
CA ILE A 86 0.53 -9.61 5.09
C ILE A 86 0.51 -8.17 4.64
N GLU A 87 -0.61 -7.76 4.06
CA GLU A 87 -0.82 -6.45 3.46
C GLU A 87 -2.14 -5.83 3.93
N MET A 88 -2.15 -4.51 4.09
CA MET A 88 -3.34 -3.74 4.42
C MET A 88 -3.80 -2.92 3.21
N GLN A 89 -5.10 -2.94 2.90
CA GLN A 89 -5.67 -2.19 1.78
C GLN A 89 -6.93 -1.42 2.18
N VAL A 90 -6.80 -0.09 2.24
CA VAL A 90 -7.90 0.83 2.64
C VAL A 90 -8.60 1.53 1.48
N ALA A 91 -8.17 1.28 0.25
CA ALA A 91 -8.76 1.89 -0.95
C ALA A 91 -8.78 0.88 -2.09
N ASP A 92 -9.93 0.69 -2.73
CA ASP A 92 -10.01 -0.19 -3.88
C ASP A 92 -9.43 0.50 -5.12
N LYS A 93 -8.39 -0.11 -5.69
CA LYS A 93 -7.73 0.33 -6.94
C LYS A 93 -8.10 -0.57 -8.13
N GLN A 94 -9.02 -1.51 -7.95
CA GLN A 94 -9.52 -2.45 -8.95
C GLN A 94 -8.42 -3.28 -9.63
N ASN A 95 -7.30 -3.50 -8.94
CA ASN A 95 -6.12 -4.20 -9.46
C ASN A 95 -5.57 -5.24 -8.48
N LEU A 96 -6.37 -5.67 -7.50
CA LEU A 96 -5.91 -6.54 -6.44
C LEU A 96 -5.38 -7.90 -6.96
N PRO A 97 -6.06 -8.62 -7.89
CA PRO A 97 -5.55 -9.85 -8.48
C PRO A 97 -4.21 -9.68 -9.18
N ASP A 98 -4.03 -8.58 -9.92
CA ASP A 98 -2.77 -8.31 -10.63
C ASP A 98 -1.62 -8.08 -9.65
N ARG A 99 -1.88 -7.36 -8.54
CA ARG A 99 -0.90 -7.16 -7.46
C ARG A 99 -0.55 -8.47 -6.76
N LEU A 100 -1.55 -9.28 -6.43
CA LEU A 100 -1.36 -10.57 -5.75
C LEU A 100 -0.53 -11.53 -6.60
N ARG A 101 -0.77 -11.58 -7.92
CA ARG A 101 0.06 -12.35 -8.86
C ARG A 101 1.51 -11.89 -8.82
N TYR A 102 1.76 -10.59 -8.85
CA TYR A 102 3.11 -10.04 -8.82
C TYR A 102 3.82 -10.29 -7.48
N TYR A 103 3.10 -10.17 -6.36
CA TYR A 103 3.64 -10.47 -5.04
C TYR A 103 4.07 -11.95 -4.92
N GLN A 104 3.27 -12.87 -5.43
CA GLN A 104 3.63 -14.29 -5.44
C GLN A 104 4.94 -14.54 -6.21
N GLU A 105 5.08 -13.94 -7.39
CA GLU A 105 6.30 -14.06 -8.19
C GLU A 105 7.53 -13.54 -7.42
N GLN A 106 7.40 -12.39 -6.78
CA GLN A 106 8.50 -11.77 -6.04
C GLN A 106 8.90 -12.56 -4.79
N VAL A 107 7.96 -13.25 -4.13
CA VAL A 107 8.29 -14.20 -3.06
C VAL A 107 9.12 -15.35 -3.62
N ASP A 108 8.68 -15.98 -4.71
CA ASP A 108 9.37 -17.12 -5.31
C ASP A 108 10.80 -16.77 -5.78
N HIS A 109 10.98 -15.60 -6.40
CA HIS A 109 12.31 -15.10 -6.80
C HIS A 109 13.26 -14.95 -5.61
N SER A 110 12.73 -14.58 -4.44
CA SER A 110 13.54 -14.42 -3.23
C SER A 110 13.96 -15.76 -2.61
N LEU A 111 13.22 -16.83 -2.91
CA LEU A 111 13.46 -18.18 -2.37
C LEU A 111 14.36 -19.02 -3.29
N LEU A 112 14.22 -18.87 -4.61
CA LEU A 112 14.92 -19.71 -5.59
C LEU A 112 16.06 -18.95 -6.29
N LEU A 113 17.24 -18.99 -5.67
CA LEU A 113 18.45 -18.39 -6.22
C LEU A 113 19.04 -19.21 -7.39
N PRO A 114 19.86 -18.61 -8.27
CA PRO A 114 20.53 -19.32 -9.36
C PRO A 114 21.26 -20.59 -8.88
N GLY A 115 21.03 -21.70 -9.57
CA GLY A 115 21.63 -23.01 -9.24
C GLY A 115 20.88 -23.83 -8.17
N LYS A 116 19.77 -23.33 -7.61
CA LYS A 116 18.90 -24.09 -6.69
C LYS A 116 17.91 -24.98 -7.43
N ASN A 117 17.39 -26.00 -6.75
CA ASN A 117 16.42 -26.94 -7.31
C ASN A 117 15.00 -26.42 -7.07
N TYR A 118 14.12 -26.50 -8.07
CA TYR A 118 12.70 -26.12 -7.92
C TYR A 118 12.00 -26.83 -6.74
N GLN A 119 12.42 -28.04 -6.38
CA GLN A 119 11.89 -28.78 -5.24
C GLN A 119 12.16 -28.09 -3.89
N ASP A 120 13.15 -27.18 -3.82
CA ASP A 120 13.40 -26.40 -2.60
C ASP A 120 12.22 -25.50 -2.24
N LEU A 121 11.40 -25.08 -3.20
CA LEU A 121 10.16 -24.33 -2.94
C LEU A 121 9.17 -25.10 -2.06
N ARG A 122 9.21 -26.45 -2.05
CA ARG A 122 8.35 -27.27 -1.19
C ARG A 122 8.65 -27.11 0.30
N LYS A 123 9.81 -26.55 0.66
CA LYS A 123 10.17 -26.24 2.05
C LYS A 123 9.57 -24.91 2.51
N HIS A 124 8.97 -24.16 1.59
CA HIS A 124 8.50 -22.81 1.80
C HIS A 124 7.10 -22.60 1.20
N PRO A 125 6.04 -23.23 1.77
CA PRO A 125 4.67 -22.88 1.42
C PRO A 125 4.44 -21.38 1.60
N THR A 126 3.75 -20.74 0.65
CA THR A 126 3.61 -19.28 0.62
C THR A 126 2.16 -18.86 0.82
N TYR A 127 1.93 -17.90 1.71
CA TYR A 127 0.63 -17.33 2.00
C TYR A 127 0.67 -15.82 1.78
N ILE A 128 -0.17 -15.31 0.88
CA ILE A 128 -0.35 -13.86 0.72
C ILE A 128 -1.71 -13.50 1.30
N ILE A 129 -1.68 -12.73 2.39
CA ILE A 129 -2.85 -12.30 3.14
C ILE A 129 -3.08 -10.82 2.88
N MET A 130 -4.23 -10.49 2.30
CA MET A 130 -4.68 -9.12 2.10
C MET A 130 -5.83 -8.81 3.04
N PHE A 131 -5.68 -7.81 3.90
CA PHE A 131 -6.76 -7.27 4.71
C PHE A 131 -7.36 -6.04 4.01
N CYS A 132 -8.58 -6.17 3.50
CA CYS A 132 -9.31 -5.07 2.88
C CYS A 132 -10.31 -4.47 3.87
N ASP A 133 -10.36 -3.14 3.96
CA ASP A 133 -11.41 -2.45 4.73
C ASP A 133 -12.75 -2.35 3.99
N PHE A 134 -12.81 -2.91 2.77
CA PHE A 134 -13.94 -3.07 1.86
C PHE A 134 -14.08 -4.54 1.40
N ASP A 135 -15.19 -4.85 0.72
CA ASP A 135 -15.43 -6.18 0.15
C ASP A 135 -15.04 -6.23 -1.33
N TYR A 136 -13.81 -6.67 -1.64
CA TYR A 136 -13.30 -6.69 -3.01
C TYR A 136 -14.13 -7.57 -3.97
N TYR A 137 -14.68 -8.69 -3.49
CA TYR A 137 -15.40 -9.64 -4.33
C TYR A 137 -16.93 -9.55 -4.21
N GLY A 138 -17.43 -8.72 -3.30
CA GLY A 138 -18.86 -8.41 -3.17
C GLY A 138 -19.74 -9.58 -2.73
N ARG A 139 -19.19 -10.60 -2.05
CA ARG A 139 -19.97 -11.75 -1.56
C ARG A 139 -20.36 -11.66 -0.09
N GLY A 140 -19.86 -10.68 0.65
CA GLY A 140 -20.15 -10.50 2.08
C GLY A 140 -19.43 -11.46 3.03
N TRP A 141 -18.53 -12.30 2.51
CA TRP A 141 -17.77 -13.28 3.29
C TRP A 141 -16.60 -12.64 4.01
N ALA A 142 -16.25 -13.16 5.19
CA ALA A 142 -15.07 -12.74 5.96
C ALA A 142 -13.77 -13.02 5.24
N ARG A 143 -13.68 -14.17 4.55
CA ARG A 143 -12.45 -14.67 3.96
C ARG A 143 -12.71 -15.29 2.59
N TYR A 144 -11.92 -14.88 1.62
CA TYR A 144 -11.82 -15.48 0.29
C TYR A 144 -10.46 -16.17 0.20
N THR A 145 -10.45 -17.49 -0.03
CA THR A 145 -9.21 -18.28 -0.15
C THR A 145 -9.09 -18.82 -1.55
N PHE A 146 -7.92 -18.64 -2.17
CA PHE A 146 -7.64 -19.05 -3.53
C PHE A 146 -6.40 -19.93 -3.58
N GLU A 147 -6.54 -21.03 -4.33
CA GLU A 147 -5.49 -21.99 -4.66
C GLU A 147 -5.70 -22.43 -6.10
N ASN A 148 -4.65 -22.94 -6.74
CA ASN A 148 -4.76 -23.50 -8.09
C ASN A 148 -5.52 -24.83 -8.09
N THR A 149 -6.61 -24.89 -8.85
CA THR A 149 -7.48 -26.06 -9.01
C THR A 149 -7.60 -26.43 -10.49
N CYS A 150 -7.82 -27.72 -10.78
CA CYS A 150 -8.09 -28.17 -12.14
C CYS A 150 -9.50 -27.69 -12.58
N LEU A 151 -9.59 -27.21 -13.82
CA LEU A 151 -10.86 -26.74 -14.40
C LEU A 151 -11.81 -27.88 -14.77
N ARG A 152 -11.28 -29.08 -15.04
CA ARG A 152 -12.07 -30.27 -15.37
C ARG A 152 -12.57 -30.99 -14.12
N ASP A 153 -11.75 -31.03 -13.08
CA ASP A 153 -12.07 -31.64 -11.80
C ASP A 153 -11.68 -30.67 -10.67
N HIS A 154 -12.67 -29.97 -10.12
CA HIS A 154 -12.41 -28.96 -9.08
C HIS A 154 -11.94 -29.54 -7.74
N ASN A 155 -12.02 -30.86 -7.54
CA ASN A 155 -11.44 -31.53 -6.38
C ASN A 155 -9.93 -31.76 -6.53
N LEU A 156 -9.41 -31.76 -7.78
CA LEU A 156 -7.99 -31.92 -8.04
C LEU A 156 -7.25 -30.59 -7.89
N LYS A 157 -6.38 -30.52 -6.89
CA LYS A 157 -5.51 -29.37 -6.59
C LYS A 157 -4.16 -29.50 -7.29
N LEU A 158 -3.60 -28.38 -7.75
CA LEU A 158 -2.25 -28.36 -8.33
C LEU A 158 -1.17 -28.66 -7.28
N ASN A 159 -1.44 -28.33 -6.01
CA ASN A 159 -0.54 -28.55 -4.86
C ASN A 159 0.83 -27.86 -5.02
N ASP A 160 0.84 -26.66 -5.60
CA ASP A 160 2.03 -25.81 -5.70
C ASP A 160 2.33 -25.03 -4.40
N GLN A 161 1.55 -25.26 -3.34
CA GLN A 161 1.72 -24.71 -1.98
C GLN A 161 1.63 -23.18 -1.92
N ARG A 162 0.89 -22.59 -2.86
CA ARG A 162 0.59 -21.15 -2.89
C ARG A 162 -0.85 -20.93 -2.49
N THR A 163 -1.04 -20.08 -1.50
CA THR A 163 -2.37 -19.73 -0.99
C THR A 163 -2.50 -18.22 -0.93
N VAL A 164 -3.56 -17.70 -1.56
CA VAL A 164 -3.92 -16.29 -1.48
C VAL A 164 -5.17 -16.18 -0.62
N VAL A 165 -5.14 -15.28 0.36
CA VAL A 165 -6.26 -15.04 1.26
C VAL A 165 -6.59 -13.56 1.26
N VAL A 166 -7.84 -13.23 0.93
CA VAL A 166 -8.36 -11.87 1.00
C VAL A 166 -9.41 -11.82 2.11
N PHE A 167 -9.17 -11.00 3.11
CA PHE A 167 -10.12 -10.72 4.18
C PHE A 167 -10.90 -9.44 3.89
N ASN A 168 -12.18 -9.47 4.24
CA ASN A 168 -13.11 -8.37 4.05
C ASN A 168 -13.60 -7.88 5.42
N ALA A 169 -13.27 -6.63 5.76
CA ALA A 169 -13.68 -6.05 7.04
C ALA A 169 -15.17 -5.68 7.12
N LEU A 170 -15.90 -5.67 6.00
CA LEU A 170 -17.35 -5.45 5.93
C LEU A 170 -18.17 -6.75 6.02
N ALA A 171 -17.49 -7.87 6.28
CA ALA A 171 -18.12 -9.18 6.25
C ALA A 171 -19.27 -9.32 7.26
N LYS A 172 -20.29 -10.04 6.81
CA LYS A 172 -21.47 -10.42 7.61
C LYS A 172 -21.56 -11.93 7.79
N GLU A 173 -20.90 -12.68 6.90
CA GLU A 173 -20.89 -14.13 6.90
C GLU A 173 -19.51 -14.64 7.33
N PHE A 174 -19.51 -15.50 8.34
CA PHE A 174 -18.32 -16.11 8.92
C PHE A 174 -18.51 -17.63 8.99
N LYS A 175 -17.50 -18.37 8.54
CA LYS A 175 -17.39 -19.80 8.86
C LYS A 175 -16.85 -19.99 10.26
N LYS A 176 -17.02 -21.19 10.81
CA LYS A 176 -16.59 -21.54 12.18
C LYS A 176 -15.10 -21.29 12.41
N ASP A 177 -14.25 -21.53 11.41
CA ASP A 177 -12.81 -21.31 11.50
C ASP A 177 -12.39 -19.86 11.22
N GLU A 178 -13.35 -18.96 10.95
CA GLU A 178 -13.13 -17.51 10.73
C GLU A 178 -13.48 -16.67 11.97
N GLU A 179 -14.17 -17.27 12.95
CA GLU A 179 -14.45 -16.60 14.23
C GLU A 179 -13.20 -16.02 14.92
N PRO A 180 -12.02 -16.66 14.91
CA PRO A 180 -10.82 -16.09 15.54
C PRO A 180 -10.37 -14.75 14.95
N ILE A 181 -10.62 -14.48 13.66
CA ILE A 181 -10.18 -13.24 12.99
C ILE A 181 -11.20 -12.10 13.11
N LYS A 182 -12.45 -12.42 13.45
CA LYS A 182 -13.60 -11.50 13.45
C LYS A 182 -13.34 -10.18 14.18
N ASN A 183 -12.76 -10.27 15.38
CA ASN A 183 -12.50 -9.08 16.20
C ASN A 183 -11.44 -8.16 15.57
N PHE A 184 -10.48 -8.70 14.82
CA PHE A 184 -9.50 -7.90 14.10
C PHE A 184 -10.14 -7.17 12.92
N LEU A 185 -11.01 -7.85 12.17
CA LEU A 185 -11.79 -7.23 11.08
C LEU A 185 -12.68 -6.09 11.61
N ALA A 186 -13.31 -6.30 12.77
CA ALA A 186 -14.07 -5.25 13.46
C ALA A 186 -13.15 -4.06 13.87
N LEU A 187 -11.96 -4.35 14.41
CA LEU A 187 -10.99 -3.30 14.79
C LEU A 187 -10.57 -2.45 13.59
N MET A 188 -10.38 -3.04 12.40
CA MET A 188 -10.08 -2.29 11.17
C MET A 188 -11.15 -1.25 10.83
N ARG A 189 -12.40 -1.49 11.25
CA ARG A 189 -13.54 -0.58 11.09
C ARG A 189 -13.74 0.34 12.29
N ASN A 190 -12.75 0.46 13.16
CA ASN A 190 -12.80 1.18 14.44
C ASN A 190 -13.88 0.65 15.41
N GLN A 191 -14.29 -0.61 15.27
CA GLN A 191 -15.22 -1.27 16.19
C GLN A 191 -14.40 -2.09 17.19
N VAL A 192 -14.29 -1.57 18.41
CA VAL A 192 -13.42 -2.13 19.44
C VAL A 192 -14.20 -3.12 20.32
N ASP A 193 -13.67 -4.34 20.43
CA ASP A 193 -14.11 -5.31 21.44
C ASP A 193 -13.08 -5.41 22.58
N ASN A 194 -13.31 -4.63 23.64
CA ASN A 194 -12.45 -4.59 24.83
C ASN A 194 -12.47 -5.90 25.65
N LYS A 195 -13.34 -6.88 25.33
CA LYS A 195 -13.30 -8.21 25.98
C LYS A 195 -12.23 -9.10 25.35
N SER A 196 -11.77 -8.76 24.15
CA SER A 196 -10.77 -9.52 23.43
C SER A 196 -9.36 -9.13 23.83
N LYS A 197 -8.66 -10.03 24.55
CA LYS A 197 -7.25 -9.81 24.94
C LYS A 197 -6.33 -9.47 23.76
N PHE A 198 -6.62 -10.01 22.58
CA PHE A 198 -5.86 -9.70 21.37
C PHE A 198 -6.04 -8.25 20.92
N ILE A 199 -7.28 -7.78 20.90
CA ILE A 199 -7.59 -6.40 20.53
C ILE A 199 -7.01 -5.43 21.55
N THR A 200 -7.12 -5.72 22.84
CA THR A 200 -6.48 -4.93 23.89
C THR A 200 -4.97 -4.83 23.67
N ARG A 201 -4.28 -5.94 23.39
CA ARG A 201 -2.83 -5.93 23.10
C ARG A 201 -2.48 -5.07 21.89
N ILE A 202 -3.28 -5.12 20.82
CA ILE A 202 -3.06 -4.25 19.65
C ILE A 202 -3.22 -2.78 20.03
N GLN A 203 -4.25 -2.44 20.81
CA GLN A 203 -4.48 -1.06 21.24
C GLN A 203 -3.38 -0.55 22.17
N ASP A 204 -2.91 -1.38 23.09
CA ASP A 204 -1.79 -1.06 23.98
C ASP A 204 -0.51 -0.84 23.17
N GLU A 205 -0.24 -1.67 22.16
CA GLU A 205 0.90 -1.49 21.27
C GLU A 205 0.76 -0.19 20.45
N ILE A 206 -0.42 0.10 19.87
CA ILE A 206 -0.67 1.39 19.18
C ILE A 206 -0.40 2.58 20.11
N ALA A 207 -0.87 2.52 21.36
CA ALA A 207 -0.63 3.57 22.34
C ALA A 207 0.87 3.73 22.64
N ARG A 208 1.58 2.61 22.81
CA ARG A 208 3.03 2.59 23.00
C ARG A 208 3.76 3.20 21.80
N VAL A 209 3.38 2.82 20.57
CA VAL A 209 3.95 3.38 19.34
C VAL A 209 3.74 4.89 19.27
N LYS A 210 2.53 5.37 19.59
CA LYS A 210 2.22 6.82 19.57
C LYS A 210 3.03 7.62 20.58
N GLN A 211 3.40 7.00 21.70
CA GLN A 211 4.20 7.61 22.77
C GLN A 211 5.71 7.55 22.50
N ASP A 212 6.18 6.74 21.57
CA ASP A 212 7.60 6.61 21.21
C ASP A 212 8.09 7.87 20.45
N PRO A 213 9.01 8.67 21.03
CA PRO A 213 9.49 9.90 20.41
C PRO A 213 10.28 9.67 19.12
N GLU A 214 11.00 8.56 19.00
CA GLU A 214 11.81 8.24 17.81
C GLU A 214 10.91 7.82 16.66
N ARG A 215 9.90 6.98 16.92
CA ARG A 215 8.90 6.60 15.90
C ARG A 215 8.12 7.81 15.41
N ARG A 216 7.68 8.67 16.33
CA ARG A 216 7.02 9.94 15.98
C ARG A 216 7.93 10.83 15.16
N ARG A 217 9.19 11.03 15.57
CA ARG A 217 10.15 11.87 14.82
C ARG A 217 10.42 11.32 13.42
N GLY A 218 10.60 10.01 13.30
CA GLY A 218 10.80 9.32 12.03
C GLY A 218 9.63 9.53 11.07
N PHE A 219 8.40 9.34 11.56
CA PHE A 219 7.19 9.60 10.78
C PHE A 219 7.08 11.06 10.35
N MET A 220 7.27 12.00 11.29
CA MET A 220 7.19 13.43 11.02
C MET A 220 8.16 13.86 9.93
N LYS A 221 9.41 13.39 9.99
CA LYS A 221 10.41 13.66 8.96
C LYS A 221 9.95 13.16 7.60
N PHE A 222 9.53 11.89 7.52
CA PHE A 222 9.07 11.29 6.27
C PHE A 222 7.87 12.02 5.66
N GLU A 223 6.86 12.35 6.47
CA GLU A 223 5.65 13.02 5.99
C GLU A 223 5.94 14.44 5.50
N LEU A 224 6.83 15.17 6.17
CA LEU A 224 7.26 16.51 5.73
C LEU A 224 8.01 16.46 4.39
N GLU A 225 8.96 15.53 4.24
CA GLU A 225 9.67 15.32 2.97
C GLU A 225 8.70 14.94 1.84
N LEU A 226 7.69 14.12 2.14
CA LEU A 226 6.65 13.74 1.18
C LEU A 226 5.77 14.93 0.78
N MET A 227 5.41 15.81 1.72
CA MET A 227 4.66 17.04 1.45
C MET A 227 5.48 17.99 0.56
N ASP A 228 6.77 18.15 0.83
CA ASP A 228 7.66 18.99 0.03
C ASP A 228 7.79 18.45 -1.40
N ALA A 229 7.96 17.14 -1.56
CA ALA A 229 7.98 16.48 -2.87
C ALA A 229 6.66 16.66 -3.63
N ARG A 230 5.50 16.53 -2.96
CA ARG A 230 4.18 16.79 -3.55
C ARG A 230 4.03 18.24 -3.99
N ASN A 231 4.46 19.19 -3.18
CA ASN A 231 4.40 20.62 -3.51
C ASN A 231 5.28 20.96 -4.72
N ALA A 232 6.49 20.40 -4.78
CA ALA A 232 7.38 20.55 -5.93
C ALA A 232 6.75 19.96 -7.20
N GLY A 233 6.17 18.75 -7.12
CA GLY A 233 5.50 18.10 -8.24
C GLY A 233 4.24 18.85 -8.72
N LEU A 234 3.47 19.42 -7.80
CA LEU A 234 2.32 20.28 -8.14
C LEU A 234 2.77 21.55 -8.87
N LYS A 235 3.83 22.20 -8.38
CA LYS A 235 4.39 23.40 -9.01
C LYS A 235 4.88 23.10 -10.44
N GLU A 236 5.66 22.05 -10.62
CA GLU A 236 6.13 21.62 -11.94
C GLU A 236 4.95 21.24 -12.87
N GLY A 237 3.93 20.57 -12.32
CA GLY A 237 2.72 20.22 -13.05
C GLY A 237 1.94 21.45 -13.53
N MET A 238 1.82 22.48 -12.68
CA MET A 238 1.21 23.76 -13.04
C MET A 238 1.99 24.49 -14.13
N GLU A 239 3.32 24.60 -13.98
CA GLU A 239 4.19 25.23 -14.98
C GLU A 239 4.10 24.52 -16.35
N LYS A 240 4.13 23.18 -16.37
CA LYS A 240 3.93 22.40 -17.60
C LYS A 240 2.53 22.55 -18.18
N GLY A 241 1.51 22.60 -17.33
CA GLY A 241 0.11 22.79 -17.74
C GLY A 241 -0.10 24.15 -18.39
N GLU A 242 0.46 25.20 -17.80
CA GLU A 242 0.43 26.57 -18.32
C GLU A 242 1.15 26.66 -19.67
N ALA A 243 2.37 26.11 -19.77
CA ALA A 243 3.12 26.05 -21.03
C ALA A 243 2.32 25.34 -22.15
N LYS A 244 1.72 24.18 -21.85
CA LYS A 244 0.85 23.47 -22.81
C LYS A 244 -0.36 24.31 -23.22
N GLY A 245 -0.97 25.03 -22.28
CA GLY A 245 -2.07 25.95 -22.55
C GLY A 245 -1.66 27.09 -23.48
N ILE A 246 -0.48 27.68 -23.27
CA ILE A 246 0.09 28.72 -24.14
C ILE A 246 0.29 28.18 -25.56
N TYR A 247 0.94 27.02 -25.70
CA TYR A 247 1.15 26.41 -27.03
C TYR A 247 -0.17 26.07 -27.73
N ALA A 248 -1.15 25.50 -27.01
CA ALA A 248 -2.47 25.20 -27.57
C ALA A 248 -3.18 26.46 -28.08
N LEU A 249 -3.10 27.57 -27.33
CA LEU A 249 -3.66 28.86 -27.74
C LEU A 249 -2.95 29.40 -28.99
N ILE A 250 -1.61 29.37 -29.02
CA ILE A 250 -0.82 29.83 -30.17
C ILE A 250 -1.19 29.02 -31.42
N HIS A 251 -1.20 27.69 -31.33
CA HIS A 251 -1.58 26.82 -32.45
C HIS A 251 -3.00 27.13 -32.95
N THR A 252 -3.97 27.23 -32.04
CA THR A 252 -5.36 27.53 -32.41
C THR A 252 -5.47 28.89 -33.12
N LEU A 253 -4.74 29.92 -32.66
CA LEU A 253 -4.78 31.24 -33.29
C LEU A 253 -4.05 31.27 -34.63
N ARG A 254 -2.95 30.50 -34.79
CA ARG A 254 -2.26 30.31 -36.07
C ARG A 254 -3.16 29.60 -37.09
N ASP A 255 -3.88 28.57 -36.66
CA ASP A 255 -4.83 27.83 -37.52
C ASP A 255 -6.01 28.70 -37.98
N LEU A 256 -6.29 29.80 -37.28
CA LEU A 256 -7.30 30.81 -37.63
C LEU A 256 -6.72 32.01 -38.39
N ASP A 257 -5.47 31.93 -38.87
CA ASP A 257 -4.76 32.98 -39.60
C ASP A 257 -4.68 34.32 -38.85
N VAL A 258 -4.62 34.29 -37.52
CA VAL A 258 -4.45 35.50 -36.70
C VAL A 258 -3.00 36.01 -36.80
N ASP A 259 -2.84 37.32 -36.99
CA ASP A 259 -1.51 37.95 -37.08
C ASP A 259 -0.64 37.68 -35.84
N GLU A 260 0.63 37.35 -36.05
CA GLU A 260 1.61 37.01 -35.00
C GLU A 260 1.74 38.12 -33.93
N THR A 261 1.59 39.39 -34.30
CA THR A 261 1.61 40.52 -33.35
C THR A 261 0.42 40.46 -32.40
N ILE A 262 -0.76 40.07 -32.91
CA ILE A 262 -1.99 39.91 -32.12
C ILE A 262 -1.90 38.66 -31.25
N ILE A 263 -1.37 37.54 -31.77
CA ILE A 263 -1.13 36.31 -31.00
C ILE A 263 -0.23 36.62 -29.80
N LYS A 264 0.90 37.31 -30.04
CA LYS A 264 1.83 37.73 -28.98
C LYS A 264 1.14 38.56 -27.90
N GLN A 265 0.35 39.57 -28.29
CA GLN A 265 -0.40 40.39 -27.33
C GLN A 265 -1.39 39.56 -26.51
N LYS A 266 -2.11 38.62 -27.14
CA LYS A 266 -3.06 37.74 -26.44
C LYS A 266 -2.39 36.77 -25.47
N VAL A 267 -1.25 36.19 -25.86
CA VAL A 267 -0.45 35.31 -24.98
C VAL A 267 0.09 36.10 -23.78
N MET A 268 0.66 37.28 -24.01
CA MET A 268 1.13 38.15 -22.93
C MET A 268 0.01 38.54 -21.97
N SER A 269 -1.15 38.93 -22.48
CA SER A 269 -2.29 39.35 -21.66
C SER A 269 -2.93 38.19 -20.89
N ASN A 270 -3.09 37.02 -21.51
CA ASN A 270 -3.81 35.90 -20.90
C ASN A 270 -2.99 35.16 -19.84
N PHE A 271 -1.66 35.15 -19.99
CA PHE A 271 -0.73 34.43 -19.12
C PHE A 271 0.20 35.36 -18.34
N ASN A 272 -0.04 36.68 -18.41
CA ASN A 272 0.74 37.71 -17.71
C ASN A 272 2.26 37.60 -17.96
N LEU A 273 2.65 37.29 -19.19
CA LEU A 273 4.03 37.08 -19.61
C LEU A 273 4.70 38.38 -20.05
N SER A 274 6.00 38.50 -19.79
CA SER A 274 6.81 39.56 -20.39
C SER A 274 7.00 39.35 -21.90
N ASP A 275 7.41 40.41 -22.58
CA ASP A 275 7.65 40.38 -24.03
C ASP A 275 8.67 39.29 -24.44
N THR A 276 9.73 39.14 -23.64
CA THR A 276 10.80 38.16 -23.87
C THR A 276 10.34 36.73 -23.64
N GLU A 277 9.42 36.50 -22.69
CA GLU A 277 8.84 35.18 -22.42
C GLU A 277 7.87 34.77 -23.52
N ALA A 278 6.98 35.68 -23.95
CA ALA A 278 6.05 35.40 -25.04
C ALA A 278 6.77 35.06 -26.35
N ILE A 279 7.87 35.76 -26.67
CA ILE A 279 8.70 35.45 -27.85
C ILE A 279 9.26 34.01 -27.78
N LYS A 280 9.62 33.50 -26.60
CA LYS A 280 10.13 32.12 -26.49
C LYS A 280 9.07 31.09 -26.88
N TYR A 281 7.82 31.33 -26.52
CA TYR A 281 6.71 30.43 -26.88
C TYR A 281 6.32 30.51 -28.36
N LEU A 282 6.46 31.67 -29.00
CA LEU A 282 6.15 31.85 -30.43
C LEU A 282 7.24 31.30 -31.36
N LYS A 283 8.47 31.13 -30.87
CA LYS A 283 9.59 30.58 -31.65
C LYS A 283 9.55 29.06 -31.82
N ASN A 284 8.74 28.37 -31.03
CA ASN A 284 8.50 26.93 -31.11
C ASN A 284 7.13 26.65 -31.73
#